data_AF-A0A2E3ZAE7-F1
#
_entry.id   AF-A0A2E3ZAE7-F1
#
_cell.length_a   1.000
_cell.length_b   1.000
_cell.length_c   1.000
_cell.angle_alpha   90.00
_cell.angle_beta   90.00
_cell.angle_gamma   90.00
#
_symmetry.space_group_name_H-M   'P 1'
#
loop_
_entity.id
_entity.type
_entity.pdbx_description
1 polymer ?
#
loop_
_entity_poly.entity_id
_entity_poly.type
_entity_poly.pdbx_seq_one_letter_code
_entity_poly.pdbx_strand_id
1 'polypeptide(L)'
;MKSNVKGLELPTKNGLKFGRSRNLAATVHNLFKNPIYYGDLLFTRKIHRGIHTPLVTRELWDRVQEVRKNRGAAKPKRKKHSFAFSNLIKCRHCGYVLVAELKKRKYTYYHCNDYKGKCVEPYVREEVLEEQFGKVIQSLRFDPETLDWITSAL
;
A
#
# COMPACT_ATOMS: atom_id res chain seq x y z
N MET A 1 17.62 29.01 -27.64
CA MET A 1 17.40 27.78 -26.84
C MET A 1 16.17 27.97 -25.96
N LYS A 2 15.02 27.42 -26.35
CA LYS A 2 13.77 27.54 -25.58
C LYS A 2 13.76 26.48 -24.49
N SER A 3 14.13 26.86 -23.25
CA SER A 3 14.01 25.99 -22.08
C SER A 3 12.54 25.80 -21.73
N ASN A 4 11.99 24.67 -22.14
CA ASN A 4 10.62 24.25 -21.89
C ASN A 4 10.49 23.75 -20.43
N VAL A 5 10.41 24.68 -19.47
CA VAL A 5 10.27 24.34 -18.05
C VAL A 5 8.80 24.09 -17.72
N LYS A 6 8.26 22.93 -18.15
CA LYS A 6 7.06 22.34 -17.52
C LYS A 6 7.46 21.84 -16.14
N GLY A 7 7.40 22.72 -15.15
CA GLY A 7 7.81 22.36 -13.81
C GLY A 7 7.57 23.48 -12.83
N LEU A 8 6.41 23.39 -12.17
CA LEU A 8 6.08 23.97 -10.88
C LEU A 8 5.40 25.35 -10.91
N GLU A 9 4.08 25.30 -10.79
CA GLU A 9 3.25 26.47 -10.50
C GLU A 9 3.44 26.85 -9.02
N LEU A 10 4.07 28.01 -8.77
CA LEU A 10 4.05 28.66 -7.48
C LEU A 10 2.58 28.90 -7.07
N PRO A 11 2.21 28.83 -5.77
CA PRO A 11 0.88 29.23 -5.33
C PRO A 11 0.66 30.69 -5.74
N THR A 12 -0.17 30.91 -6.76
CA THR A 12 -0.61 32.25 -7.14
C THR A 12 -1.40 32.88 -5.99
N LYS A 13 -1.52 34.21 -5.95
CA LYS A 13 -2.30 34.96 -4.93
C LYS A 13 -3.73 34.42 -4.69
N ASN A 14 -4.26 33.61 -5.60
CA ASN A 14 -5.59 32.99 -5.56
C ASN A 14 -5.61 31.51 -5.11
N GLY A 15 -4.54 31.01 -4.48
CA GLY A 15 -4.47 29.62 -3.98
C GLY A 15 -4.11 28.57 -5.03
N LEU A 16 -4.24 27.29 -4.66
CA LEU A 16 -3.95 26.13 -5.52
C LEU A 16 -4.90 26.11 -6.72
N LYS A 17 -4.37 26.14 -7.95
CA LYS A 17 -5.19 26.02 -9.16
C LYS A 17 -5.77 24.62 -9.27
N PHE A 18 -7.09 24.52 -9.20
CA PHE A 18 -7.82 23.27 -9.43
C PHE A 18 -8.00 23.07 -10.94
N GLY A 19 -7.58 21.92 -11.47
CA GLY A 19 -7.92 21.53 -12.84
C GLY A 19 -9.44 21.41 -13.00
N ARG A 20 -9.98 21.70 -14.19
CA ARG A 20 -11.42 21.74 -14.53
C ARG A 20 -12.23 20.46 -14.22
N SER A 21 -11.61 19.40 -13.70
CA SER A 21 -12.26 18.15 -13.32
C SER A 21 -12.56 18.14 -11.81
N ARG A 22 -13.83 17.94 -11.44
CA ARG A 22 -14.33 17.84 -10.05
C ARG A 22 -13.89 16.55 -9.34
N ASN A 23 -12.69 16.04 -9.59
CA ASN A 23 -12.18 14.87 -8.87
C ASN A 23 -11.56 15.29 -7.54
N LEU A 24 -12.41 15.45 -6.53
CA LEU A 24 -12.02 15.81 -5.17
C LEU A 24 -10.99 14.83 -4.57
N ALA A 25 -11.11 13.53 -4.87
CA ALA A 25 -10.19 12.53 -4.35
C ALA A 25 -8.76 12.72 -4.88
N ALA A 26 -8.62 13.04 -6.17
CA ALA A 26 -7.32 13.36 -6.76
C ALA A 26 -6.72 14.65 -6.17
N THR A 27 -7.56 15.66 -5.92
CA THR A 27 -7.16 16.91 -5.28
C THR A 27 -6.63 16.68 -3.86
N VAL A 28 -7.38 15.96 -3.03
CA VAL A 28 -6.96 15.58 -1.67
C VAL A 28 -5.66 14.75 -1.71
N HIS A 29 -5.52 13.86 -2.69
CA HIS A 29 -4.30 13.08 -2.85
C HIS A 29 -3.07 13.94 -3.20
N ASN A 30 -3.24 15.02 -3.96
CA ASN A 30 -2.18 15.96 -4.29
C ASN A 30 -1.85 16.91 -3.14
N LEU A 31 -2.84 17.26 -2.31
CA LEU A 31 -2.65 18.02 -1.08
C LEU A 31 -1.55 17.39 -0.21
N PHE A 32 -1.68 16.09 0.06
CA PHE A 32 -0.70 15.32 0.85
C PHE A 32 0.64 15.09 0.15
N LYS A 33 0.89 15.63 -1.05
CA LYS A 33 2.22 15.59 -1.70
C LYS A 33 2.95 16.93 -1.59
N ASN A 34 2.26 18.00 -1.23
CA ASN A 34 2.82 19.35 -1.31
C ASN A 34 3.68 19.68 -0.08
N PRO A 35 4.98 20.01 -0.25
CA PRO A 35 5.86 20.36 0.87
C PRO A 35 5.44 21.59 1.68
N ILE A 36 4.61 22.46 1.11
CA ILE A 36 4.17 23.72 1.74
C ILE A 36 3.57 23.48 3.12
N TYR A 37 2.85 22.38 3.31
CA TYR A 37 2.10 22.13 4.55
C TYR A 37 3.01 21.93 5.78
N TYR A 38 4.24 21.46 5.61
CA TYR A 38 5.21 21.28 6.71
C TYR A 38 6.39 22.25 6.67
N GLY A 39 6.27 23.33 5.89
CA GLY A 39 7.23 24.45 5.89
C GLY A 39 8.27 24.43 4.77
N ASP A 40 8.27 23.43 3.89
CA ASP A 40 9.20 23.36 2.75
C ASP A 40 8.54 23.85 1.46
N LEU A 41 9.36 24.23 0.49
CA LEU A 41 8.94 24.68 -0.84
C LEU A 41 9.64 23.83 -1.88
N LEU A 42 8.88 23.32 -2.83
CA LEU A 42 9.45 22.79 -4.06
C LEU A 42 9.76 23.99 -4.96
N PHE A 43 10.96 24.08 -5.50
CA PHE A 43 11.35 25.07 -6.53
C PHE A 43 12.32 24.41 -7.50
N THR A 44 12.05 24.51 -8.81
CA THR A 44 12.90 23.90 -9.85
C THR A 44 13.25 22.42 -9.57
N ARG A 45 12.26 21.65 -9.09
CA ARG A 45 12.38 20.23 -8.68
C ARG A 45 13.32 19.95 -7.50
N LYS A 46 13.79 20.98 -6.79
CA LYS A 46 14.54 20.86 -5.53
C LYS A 46 13.70 21.35 -4.36
N ILE A 47 13.90 20.72 -3.20
CA ILE A 47 13.21 21.11 -1.97
C ILE A 47 14.08 22.15 -1.26
N HIS A 48 13.47 23.28 -0.93
CA HIS A 48 14.06 24.39 -0.20
C HIS A 48 13.27 24.63 1.07
N ARG A 49 13.94 25.09 2.12
CA ARG A 49 13.27 25.46 3.37
C ARG A 49 12.49 26.77 3.15
N GLY A 50 11.19 26.74 3.42
CA GLY A 50 10.33 27.91 3.34
C GLY A 50 10.49 28.81 4.58
N ILE A 51 10.09 30.07 4.41
CA ILE A 51 10.09 31.09 5.47
C ILE A 51 8.70 31.18 6.13
N HIS A 52 7.67 30.56 5.53
CA HIS A 52 6.31 30.59 6.04
C HIS A 52 6.11 29.66 7.24
N THR A 53 5.15 30.02 8.09
CA THR A 53 4.75 29.17 9.21
C THR A 53 4.13 27.87 8.69
N PRO A 54 4.64 26.70 9.09
CA PRO A 54 4.07 25.42 8.69
C PRO A 54 2.65 25.25 9.27
N LEU A 55 1.77 24.59 8.52
CA LEU A 55 0.42 24.26 8.98
C LEU A 55 0.40 23.01 9.87
N VAL A 56 1.33 22.09 9.63
CA VAL A 56 1.52 20.86 10.42
C VAL A 56 3.00 20.65 10.67
N THR A 57 3.35 19.95 11.76
CA THR A 57 4.74 19.61 12.04
C THR A 57 5.27 18.57 11.05
N ARG A 58 6.60 18.51 10.91
CA ARG A 58 7.25 17.52 10.04
C ARG A 58 6.98 16.10 10.54
N GLU A 59 7.01 15.86 11.84
CA GLU A 59 6.76 14.54 12.42
C GLU A 59 5.32 14.08 12.14
N LEU A 60 4.34 14.98 12.21
CA LEU A 60 2.96 14.65 11.86
C LEU A 60 2.83 14.33 10.36
N TRP A 61 3.46 15.13 9.51
CA TRP A 61 3.47 14.90 8.07
C TRP A 61 4.05 13.53 7.71
N ASP A 62 5.19 13.18 8.27
CA ASP A 62 5.89 11.93 7.98
C ASP A 62 5.06 10.71 8.40
N ARG A 63 4.42 10.75 9.59
CA ARG A 63 3.46 9.72 10.02
C ARG A 63 2.31 9.55 9.05
N VAL A 64 1.74 10.64 8.54
CA VAL A 64 0.66 10.56 7.53
C VAL A 64 1.17 9.95 6.22
N GLN A 65 2.39 10.28 5.78
CA GLN A 65 2.97 9.67 4.58
C GLN A 65 3.20 8.16 4.76
N GLU A 66 3.60 7.71 5.94
CA GLU A 66 3.77 6.29 6.25
C GLU A 66 2.44 5.53 6.15
N VAL A 67 1.38 6.03 6.80
CA VAL A 67 0.03 5.46 6.70
C VAL A 67 -0.43 5.40 5.23
N ARG A 68 -0.14 6.45 4.46
CA ARG A 68 -0.50 6.53 3.04
C ARG A 68 0.26 5.52 2.18
N LYS A 69 1.56 5.30 2.42
CA LYS A 69 2.34 4.26 1.76
C LYS A 69 1.75 2.88 2.05
N ASN A 70 1.41 2.62 3.31
CA ASN A 70 0.88 1.33 3.77
C ASN A 70 -0.54 1.05 3.24
N ARG A 71 -1.35 2.09 2.98
CA ARG A 71 -2.70 1.95 2.41
C ARG A 71 -2.70 1.32 1.01
N GLY A 72 -1.63 1.50 0.22
CA GLY A 72 -1.48 0.89 -1.11
C GLY A 72 -1.02 -0.57 -1.06
N ALA A 73 -0.26 -0.96 -0.04
CA ALA A 73 0.33 -2.29 0.08
C ALA A 73 -0.63 -3.34 0.66
N ALA A 74 -1.55 -2.94 1.55
CA ALA A 74 -2.22 -3.90 2.44
C ALA A 74 -3.74 -4.02 2.31
N LYS A 75 -4.44 -3.17 1.53
CA LYS A 75 -5.91 -3.30 1.42
C LYS A 75 -6.29 -4.23 0.27
N PRO A 76 -6.80 -5.45 0.52
CA PRO A 76 -7.64 -6.09 -0.47
C PRO A 76 -8.77 -5.10 -0.76
N LYS A 77 -8.97 -4.73 -2.04
CA LYS A 77 -10.23 -4.12 -2.48
C LYS A 77 -11.36 -4.96 -1.87
N ARG A 78 -12.48 -4.37 -1.45
CA ARG A 78 -13.67 -5.13 -0.99
C ARG A 78 -13.99 -6.19 -2.05
N LYS A 79 -13.48 -7.39 -1.87
CA LYS A 79 -13.68 -8.51 -2.78
C LYS A 79 -14.94 -9.19 -2.26
N LYS A 80 -15.77 -9.67 -3.20
CA LYS A 80 -16.98 -10.46 -2.89
C LYS A 80 -16.67 -11.70 -2.04
N HIS A 81 -15.42 -12.15 -2.05
CA HIS A 81 -14.91 -13.28 -1.30
C HIS A 81 -13.69 -12.87 -0.48
N SER A 82 -13.69 -13.23 0.80
CA SER A 82 -12.53 -13.19 1.69
C SER A 82 -11.83 -14.55 1.64
N PHE A 83 -10.60 -14.59 1.15
CA PHE A 83 -9.78 -15.82 1.11
C PHE A 83 -8.64 -15.69 2.12
N ALA A 84 -8.37 -16.75 2.89
CA ALA A 84 -7.47 -16.72 4.05
C ALA A 84 -6.04 -16.29 3.70
N PHE A 85 -5.49 -16.81 2.60
CA PHE A 85 -4.10 -16.60 2.22
C PHE A 85 -3.89 -15.50 1.17
N SER A 86 -4.88 -14.62 0.97
CA SER A 86 -4.76 -13.48 0.05
C SER A 86 -3.58 -12.58 0.43
N ASN A 87 -2.71 -12.26 -0.52
CA ASN A 87 -1.52 -11.41 -0.31
C ASN A 87 -0.45 -11.98 0.63
N LEU A 88 -0.58 -13.22 1.11
CA LEU A 88 0.40 -13.85 2.01
C LEU A 88 1.38 -14.74 1.25
N ILE A 89 0.93 -15.46 0.23
CA ILE A 89 1.73 -16.46 -0.47
C ILE A 89 2.20 -15.93 -1.82
N LYS A 90 3.50 -16.09 -2.09
CA LYS A 90 4.10 -15.76 -3.40
C LYS A 90 4.52 -17.04 -4.11
N CYS A 91 4.27 -17.09 -5.41
CA CYS A 91 4.80 -18.13 -6.28
C CYS A 91 6.31 -18.00 -6.40
N ARG A 92 7.03 -19.12 -6.32
CA ARG A 92 8.50 -19.16 -6.41
C ARG A 92 9.01 -18.87 -7.80
N HIS A 93 8.31 -19.31 -8.85
CA HIS A 93 8.75 -19.11 -10.23
C HIS A 93 8.46 -17.69 -10.73
N CYS A 94 7.22 -17.22 -10.57
CA CYS A 94 6.79 -15.91 -11.06
C CYS A 94 7.15 -14.76 -10.09
N GLY A 95 7.27 -15.03 -8.78
CA GLY A 95 7.54 -14.03 -7.72
C GLY A 95 6.33 -13.18 -7.33
N TYR A 96 5.17 -13.43 -7.96
CA TYR A 96 3.92 -12.72 -7.67
C TYR A 96 3.08 -13.47 -6.65
N VAL A 97 2.16 -12.73 -6.04
CA VAL A 97 1.19 -13.24 -5.08
C VAL A 97 0.24 -14.23 -5.77
N LEU A 98 -0.03 -15.36 -5.11
CA LEU A 98 -1.04 -16.33 -5.57
C LEU A 98 -2.44 -15.73 -5.54
N VAL A 99 -3.25 -16.10 -6.52
CA VAL A 99 -4.65 -15.70 -6.63
C VAL A 99 -5.55 -16.85 -6.21
N ALA A 100 -6.50 -16.55 -5.33
CA ALA A 100 -7.53 -17.49 -4.91
C ALA A 100 -8.74 -17.44 -5.86
N GLU A 101 -9.27 -18.61 -6.19
CA GLU A 101 -10.48 -18.80 -6.98
C GLU A 101 -11.44 -19.78 -6.30
N LEU A 102 -12.72 -19.42 -6.23
CA LEU A 102 -13.78 -20.26 -5.69
C LEU A 102 -14.44 -21.08 -6.82
N LYS A 103 -14.26 -22.40 -6.80
CA LYS A 103 -14.88 -23.35 -7.73
C LYS A 103 -16.08 -24.05 -7.09
N LYS A 104 -17.15 -24.21 -7.87
CA LYS A 104 -18.39 -24.90 -7.47
C LYS A 104 -18.99 -24.39 -6.14
N ARG A 105 -18.74 -23.12 -5.77
CA ARG A 105 -19.14 -22.49 -4.49
C ARG A 105 -18.65 -23.23 -3.23
N LYS A 106 -17.73 -24.18 -3.35
CA LYS A 106 -17.29 -25.06 -2.25
C LYS A 106 -15.77 -25.12 -2.11
N TYR A 107 -15.05 -25.15 -3.23
CA TYR A 107 -13.61 -25.41 -3.22
C TYR A 107 -12.83 -24.15 -3.55
N THR A 108 -11.96 -23.72 -2.64
CA THR A 108 -11.01 -22.63 -2.90
C THR A 108 -9.69 -23.20 -3.40
N TYR A 109 -9.20 -22.66 -4.50
CA TYR A 109 -7.89 -22.98 -5.07
C TYR A 109 -7.01 -21.74 -5.19
N TYR A 110 -5.72 -21.91 -4.95
CA TYR A 110 -4.69 -20.89 -5.12
C TYR A 110 -3.78 -21.25 -6.30
N HIS A 111 -3.45 -20.27 -7.15
CA HIS A 111 -2.60 -20.46 -8.33
C HIS A 111 -1.85 -19.17 -8.71
N CYS A 112 -0.73 -19.27 -9.44
CA CYS A 112 -0.11 -18.09 -10.07
C CYS A 112 -1.00 -17.65 -11.23
N ASN A 113 -1.01 -16.34 -11.51
CA ASN A 113 -1.78 -15.72 -12.58
C ASN A 113 -1.02 -15.63 -13.92
N ASP A 114 0.05 -16.42 -14.08
CA ASP A 114 0.91 -16.46 -15.26
C ASP A 114 1.43 -15.08 -15.73
N TYR A 115 1.55 -14.11 -14.82
CA TYR A 115 1.84 -12.73 -15.20
C TYR A 115 3.19 -12.55 -15.90
N LYS A 116 4.17 -13.41 -15.59
CA LYS A 116 5.51 -13.43 -16.22
C LYS A 116 5.69 -14.56 -17.25
N GLY A 117 4.59 -15.15 -17.72
CA GLY A 117 4.59 -16.33 -18.59
C GLY A 117 3.94 -17.54 -17.92
N LYS A 118 3.80 -18.63 -18.68
CA LYS A 118 3.14 -19.85 -18.21
C LYS A 118 3.89 -20.44 -17.01
N CYS A 119 3.26 -20.36 -15.84
CA CYS A 119 3.72 -20.98 -14.62
C CYS A 119 3.44 -22.49 -14.72
N VAL A 120 4.39 -23.31 -14.28
CA VAL A 120 4.25 -24.78 -14.33
C VAL A 120 3.62 -25.30 -13.04
N GLU A 121 3.57 -24.47 -12.00
CA GLU A 121 3.05 -24.86 -10.70
C GLU A 121 1.56 -25.21 -10.76
N PRO A 122 1.18 -26.32 -10.11
CA PRO A 122 -0.21 -26.74 -10.05
C PRO A 122 -1.05 -25.83 -9.15
N TYR A 123 -2.35 -25.91 -9.35
CA TYR A 123 -3.33 -25.30 -8.46
C TYR A 123 -3.33 -26.05 -7.13
N VAL A 124 -3.29 -25.32 -6.02
CA VAL A 124 -3.26 -25.89 -4.67
C VAL A 124 -4.58 -25.60 -3.96
N ARG A 125 -5.15 -26.60 -3.28
CA ARG A 125 -6.34 -26.41 -2.44
C ARG A 125 -6.00 -25.64 -1.18
N GLU A 126 -6.95 -24.85 -0.69
CA GLU A 126 -6.81 -24.10 0.56
C GLU A 126 -6.45 -24.99 1.75
N GLU A 127 -7.08 -26.16 1.86
CA GLU A 127 -6.84 -27.17 2.92
C GLU A 127 -5.36 -27.58 3.01
N VAL A 128 -4.68 -27.74 1.87
CA VAL A 128 -3.26 -28.13 1.83
C VAL A 128 -2.38 -27.00 2.33
N LEU A 129 -2.71 -25.76 1.96
CA LEU A 129 -1.98 -24.58 2.43
C LEU A 129 -2.17 -24.37 3.93
N GLU A 130 -3.37 -24.59 4.43
CA GLU A 130 -3.71 -24.49 5.85
C GLU A 130 -2.93 -25.51 6.68
N GLU A 131 -2.82 -26.76 6.22
CA GLU A 131 -2.02 -27.78 6.91
C GLU A 131 -0.54 -27.38 6.99
N GLN A 132 0.04 -26.89 5.89
CA GLN A 132 1.44 -26.47 5.86
C GLN A 132 1.68 -25.23 6.73
N PHE A 133 0.77 -24.25 6.68
CA PHE A 133 0.88 -23.03 7.46
C PHE A 133 0.71 -23.32 8.96
N GLY A 134 -0.22 -24.21 9.32
CA GLY A 134 -0.43 -24.66 10.69
C GLY A 134 0.81 -25.30 11.30
N LYS A 135 1.54 -26.14 10.55
CA LYS A 135 2.81 -26.73 10.99
C LYS A 135 3.87 -25.67 11.31
N VAL A 136 3.94 -24.60 10.50
CA VAL A 136 4.87 -23.49 10.73
C VAL A 136 4.47 -22.68 11.95
N ILE A 137 3.17 -22.40 12.14
CA ILE A 137 2.71 -21.66 13.33
C ILE A 137 2.96 -22.47 14.60
N GLN A 138 2.73 -23.79 14.59
CA GLN A 138 2.94 -24.66 15.75
C GLN A 138 4.41 -24.78 16.18
N SER A 139 5.35 -24.56 15.24
CA SER A 139 6.78 -24.55 15.56
C SER A 139 7.24 -23.23 16.19
N LEU A 140 6.42 -22.17 16.13
CA LEU A 140 6.71 -20.93 16.84
C LEU A 140 6.58 -21.17 18.35
N ARG A 141 7.66 -20.88 19.07
CA ARG A 141 7.69 -20.87 20.53
C ARG A 141 7.67 -19.42 20.97
N PHE A 142 6.72 -19.08 21.84
CA PHE A 142 6.65 -17.79 22.50
C PHE A 142 7.03 -17.96 23.96
N ASP A 143 7.80 -17.02 24.48
CA ASP A 143 7.98 -16.91 25.92
C ASP A 143 6.64 -16.51 26.57
N PRO A 144 6.29 -17.04 27.76
CA PRO A 144 5.02 -16.73 28.43
C PRO A 144 4.75 -15.23 28.60
N GLU A 145 5.78 -14.42 28.86
CA GLU A 145 5.65 -12.97 29.01
C GLU A 145 5.25 -12.30 27.68
N THR A 146 5.84 -12.77 26.57
CA THR A 146 5.50 -12.27 25.23
C THR A 146 4.09 -12.69 24.82
N LEU A 147 3.66 -13.90 25.19
CA LEU A 147 2.33 -14.40 24.87
C LEU A 147 1.23 -13.58 25.56
N ASP A 148 1.44 -13.23 26.83
CA ASP A 148 0.50 -12.42 27.63
C ASP A 148 0.37 -11.00 27.07
N TRP A 149 1.50 -10.40 26.67
CA TRP A 149 1.52 -9.11 26.00
C TRP A 149 0.76 -9.12 24.66
N ILE A 150 0.98 -10.14 23.82
CA ILE A 150 0.26 -10.27 22.53
C ILE A 150 -1.25 -10.39 22.75
N THR A 151 -1.67 -11.19 23.73
CA THR A 151 -3.09 -11.46 23.98
C THR A 151 -3.81 -10.24 24.54
N SER A 152 -3.12 -9.40 25.32
CA SER A 152 -3.66 -8.16 25.89
C SER A 152 -3.81 -7.03 24.87
N ALA A 153 -3.10 -7.09 23.74
CA ALA A 153 -3.08 -6.05 22.71
C ALA A 153 -4.06 -6.29 21.55
N LEU A 154 -4.65 -7.48 21.45
CA LEU A 154 -5.63 -7.89 20.43
C LEU A 154 -7.07 -7.59 20.88
#